data_AF-A0A526VAQ3-F1
#
_entry.id   AF-A0A526VAQ3-F1
#
_cell.length_a   1.000
_cell.length_b   1.000
_cell.length_c   1.000
_cell.angle_alpha   90.00
_cell.angle_beta   90.00
_cell.angle_gamma   90.00
#
_symmetry.space_group_name_H-M   'P 1'
#
loop_
_entity.id
_entity.type
_entity.pdbx_description
1 polymer ?
#
loop_
_entity_poly.entity_id
_entity_poly.type
_entity_poly.pdbx_seq_one_letter_code
_entity_poly.pdbx_strand_id
1 'polypeptide(L)'
;MDQLSAQTRISDAAIRSVMDRLRAEHSEFEIDTGVADQWELRLYYGSLSATLDDESVLIRVAATDETCLSYMKMTVAGHVAEHLG
;
A
#
# COMPACT_ATOMS: atom_id res chain seq x y z
N MET A 1 17.82 -10.21 9.42
CA MET A 1 17.39 -8.86 9.80
C MET A 1 15.89 -8.87 9.67
N ASP A 2 15.16 -8.70 10.77
CA ASP A 2 13.70 -8.69 10.73
C ASP A 2 13.24 -7.40 10.07
N GLN A 3 12.40 -7.50 9.04
CA GLN A 3 11.79 -6.32 8.42
C GLN A 3 10.78 -5.70 9.39
N LEU A 4 10.78 -4.38 9.47
CA LEU A 4 9.75 -3.63 10.18
C LEU A 4 8.53 -3.51 9.27
N SER A 5 7.34 -3.52 9.85
CA SER A 5 6.11 -3.33 9.10
C SER A 5 5.10 -2.49 9.86
N ALA A 6 4.22 -1.83 9.11
CA ALA A 6 3.06 -1.13 9.62
C ALA A 6 1.86 -1.47 8.73
N GLN A 7 0.66 -1.48 9.32
CA GLN A 7 -0.56 -1.73 8.58
C GLN A 7 -1.69 -0.85 9.07
N THR A 8 -2.61 -0.55 8.16
CA THR A 8 -3.85 0.15 8.46
C THR A 8 -4.98 -0.45 7.64
N ARG A 9 -6.19 -0.45 8.19
CA ARG A 9 -7.41 -0.78 7.46
C ARG A 9 -8.23 0.50 7.30
N ILE A 10 -8.63 0.77 6.07
CA ILE A 10 -9.51 1.89 5.74
C ILE A 10 -10.81 1.31 5.21
N SER A 11 -11.93 1.74 5.79
CA SER A 11 -13.27 1.39 5.36
C SER A 11 -13.93 2.63 4.78
N ASP A 12 -13.97 2.70 3.44
CA ASP A 12 -14.53 3.80 2.67
C ASP A 12 -14.92 3.28 1.28
N ALA A 13 -16.07 3.69 0.74
CA ALA A 13 -16.53 3.21 -0.56
C ALA A 13 -15.58 3.61 -1.72
N ALA A 14 -14.81 4.68 -1.57
CA ALA A 14 -13.87 5.16 -2.57
C ALA A 14 -12.47 4.55 -2.44
N ILE A 15 -12.10 3.94 -1.31
CA ILE A 15 -10.71 3.50 -1.07
C ILE A 15 -10.22 2.48 -2.10
N ARG A 16 -11.09 1.59 -2.58
CA ARG A 16 -10.72 0.64 -3.65
C ARG A 16 -10.24 1.37 -4.90
N SER A 17 -11.00 2.38 -5.36
CA SER A 17 -10.63 3.16 -6.54
C SER A 17 -9.34 3.95 -6.34
N VAL A 18 -9.09 4.46 -5.13
CA VAL A 18 -7.84 5.16 -4.78
C VAL A 18 -6.66 4.19 -4.87
N MET A 19 -6.79 3.01 -4.29
CA MET A 19 -5.73 2.01 -4.27
C MET A 19 -5.48 1.38 -5.64
N ASP A 20 -6.52 1.20 -6.46
CA ASP A 20 -6.37 0.76 -7.85
C ASP A 20 -5.63 1.80 -8.70
N ARG A 21 -5.86 3.10 -8.46
CA ARG A 21 -5.13 4.18 -9.11
C ARG A 21 -3.66 4.19 -8.69
N LEU A 22 -3.37 4.09 -7.39
CA LEU A 22 -2.00 3.97 -6.88
C LEU A 22 -1.25 2.82 -7.56
N ARG A 23 -1.90 1.64 -7.63
CA ARG A 23 -1.34 0.46 -8.30
C ARG A 23 -1.05 0.76 -9.78
N ALA A 24 -1.98 1.34 -10.50
CA ALA A 24 -1.82 1.64 -11.93
C ALA A 24 -0.68 2.63 -12.18
N GLU A 25 -0.56 3.68 -11.35
CA GLU A 25 0.50 4.70 -11.43
C GLU A 25 1.90 4.16 -11.15
N HIS A 26 2.00 3.01 -10.48
CA HIS A 26 3.26 2.38 -10.07
C HIS A 26 3.40 0.92 -10.53
N SER A 27 2.68 0.55 -11.58
CA SER A 27 2.59 -0.83 -12.06
C SER A 27 3.93 -1.42 -12.51
N GLU A 28 4.93 -0.59 -12.86
CA GLU A 28 6.28 -1.06 -13.17
C GLU A 28 7.00 -1.71 -11.97
N PHE A 29 6.52 -1.47 -10.75
CA PHE A 29 7.06 -2.03 -9.51
C PHE A 29 6.24 -3.21 -8.97
N GLU A 30 5.19 -3.62 -9.69
CA GLU A 30 4.29 -4.66 -9.23
C GLU A 30 4.96 -6.05 -9.22
N ILE A 31 4.70 -6.80 -8.16
CA ILE A 31 5.05 -8.22 -8.03
C ILE A 31 3.76 -9.03 -8.15
N ASP A 32 3.78 -10.03 -9.04
CA ASP A 32 2.71 -11.02 -9.09
C ASP A 32 2.72 -11.87 -7.81
N THR A 33 1.65 -11.72 -7.03
CA THR A 33 1.47 -12.46 -5.76
C THR A 33 0.73 -13.79 -5.98
N GLY A 34 0.08 -13.98 -7.13
CA GLY A 34 -0.81 -15.11 -7.40
C GLY A 34 -2.08 -15.15 -6.53
N VAL A 35 -2.36 -14.10 -5.76
CA VAL A 35 -3.52 -14.02 -4.85
C VAL A 35 -4.55 -13.05 -5.42
N ALA A 36 -5.79 -13.52 -5.56
CA ALA A 36 -6.90 -12.67 -5.99
C ALA A 36 -7.15 -11.54 -4.99
N ASP A 37 -7.55 -10.37 -5.50
CA ASP A 37 -7.83 -9.17 -4.70
C ASP A 37 -6.65 -8.71 -3.82
N GLN A 38 -5.42 -9.13 -4.15
CA GLN A 38 -4.21 -8.67 -3.51
C GLN A 38 -3.18 -8.26 -4.55
N TRP A 39 -2.45 -7.20 -4.25
CA TRP A 39 -1.28 -6.80 -5.03
C TRP A 39 -0.18 -6.29 -4.11
N GLU A 40 1.05 -6.34 -4.63
CA GLU A 40 2.24 -5.83 -3.95
C GLU A 40 3.12 -5.04 -4.91
N LEU A 41 3.60 -3.89 -4.46
CA LEU A 41 4.60 -3.07 -5.13
C LEU A 41 5.93 -3.14 -4.38
N ARG A 42 7.01 -3.36 -5.11
CA ARG A 42 8.39 -3.30 -4.59
C ARG A 42 9.01 -1.95 -4.92
N LEU A 43 8.94 -1.05 -3.95
CA LEU A 43 9.42 0.32 -4.06
C LEU A 43 10.87 0.46 -3.55
N TYR A 44 11.44 1.64 -3.77
CA TYR A 44 12.81 1.94 -3.35
C TYR A 44 13.02 1.83 -1.82
N TYR A 45 12.07 2.31 -1.02
CA TYR A 45 12.16 2.33 0.44
C TYR A 45 11.58 1.06 1.11
N GLY A 46 10.98 0.14 0.36
CA GLY A 46 10.30 -1.00 0.96
C GLY A 46 9.25 -1.62 0.05
N SER A 47 8.36 -2.42 0.60
CA SER A 47 7.20 -2.92 -0.12
C SER A 47 5.89 -2.36 0.42
N LEU A 48 4.94 -2.19 -0.49
CA LEU A 48 3.56 -1.82 -0.21
C LEU A 48 2.68 -2.94 -0.72
N SER A 49 1.85 -3.51 0.13
CA SER A 49 0.83 -4.49 -0.25
C SER A 49 -0.54 -3.99 0.14
N ALA A 50 -1.53 -4.32 -0.68
CA ALA A 50 -2.92 -4.05 -0.41
C ALA A 50 -3.75 -5.31 -0.62
N THR A 51 -4.62 -5.61 0.33
CA THR A 51 -5.66 -6.62 0.20
C THR A 51 -7.00 -5.90 0.12
N LEU A 52 -7.67 -6.06 -1.00
CA LEU A 52 -8.96 -5.45 -1.30
C LEU A 52 -10.08 -6.34 -0.74
N ASP A 53 -11.06 -5.69 -0.14
CA ASP A 53 -12.30 -6.28 0.37
C ASP A 53 -13.48 -5.42 -0.14
N ASP A 54 -14.72 -5.84 0.09
CA ASP A 54 -15.91 -5.21 -0.54
C ASP A 54 -16.02 -3.70 -0.26
N GLU A 55 -15.81 -3.27 0.99
CA GLU A 55 -15.88 -1.85 1.40
C GLU A 55 -14.63 -1.41 2.19
N SER A 56 -13.56 -2.20 2.13
CA SER A 56 -12.33 -1.89 2.86
C SER A 56 -11.08 -2.30 2.12
N VAL A 57 -9.96 -1.66 2.45
CA VAL A 57 -8.63 -2.11 2.03
C VAL A 57 -7.74 -2.24 3.25
N LEU A 58 -7.07 -3.37 3.37
CA LEU A 58 -5.96 -3.54 4.30
C LEU A 58 -4.67 -3.16 3.58
N ILE A 59 -4.03 -2.08 4.03
CA ILE A 59 -2.77 -1.60 3.48
C ILE A 59 -1.66 -1.99 4.44
N ARG A 60 -0.56 -2.55 3.91
CA ARG A 60 0.64 -2.89 4.67
C ARG A 60 1.87 -2.35 3.97
N VAL A 61 2.74 -1.70 4.74
CA VAL A 61 4.08 -1.31 4.31
C VAL A 61 5.13 -2.08 5.11
N ALA A 62 6.21 -2.48 4.45
CA ALA A 62 7.35 -3.14 5.10
C ALA A 62 8.68 -2.55 4.61
N ALA A 63 9.64 -2.41 5.51
CA ALA A 63 10.95 -1.82 5.23
C ALA A 63 12.05 -2.42 6.12
N THR A 64 13.31 -2.14 5.78
CA THR A 64 14.49 -2.67 6.50
C THR A 64 14.83 -1.91 7.79
N ASP A 65 14.39 -0.67 7.90
CA ASP A 65 14.68 0.22 9.02
C ASP A 65 13.53 1.24 9.22
N GLU A 66 13.53 1.93 10.37
CA GLU A 66 12.45 2.82 10.76
C GLU A 66 12.36 4.08 9.88
N THR A 67 13.49 4.54 9.32
CA THR A 67 13.52 5.70 8.43
C THR A 67 12.81 5.37 7.12
N CYS A 68 13.18 4.25 6.50
CA CYS A 68 12.50 3.74 5.32
C CYS A 68 11.01 3.44 5.58
N LEU A 69 10.68 2.83 6.73
CA LEU A 69 9.29 2.59 7.11
C LEU A 69 8.50 3.89 7.26
N SER A 70 9.11 4.94 7.82
CA SER A 70 8.49 6.26 7.98
C SER A 70 8.20 6.91 6.63
N TYR A 71 9.14 6.84 5.67
CA TYR A 71 8.88 7.30 4.31
C TYR A 71 7.71 6.54 3.67
N MET A 72 7.70 5.20 3.77
CA MET A 72 6.61 4.38 3.22
C MET A 72 5.24 4.76 3.82
N LYS A 73 5.16 4.90 5.16
CA LYS A 73 3.93 5.33 5.86
C LYS A 73 3.45 6.70 5.34
N MET A 74 4.36 7.66 5.20
CA MET A 74 4.04 9.02 4.75
C MET A 74 3.60 9.06 3.29
N THR A 75 4.27 8.32 2.40
CA THR A 75 3.88 8.24 0.98
C THR A 75 2.47 7.69 0.81
N VAL A 76 2.16 6.58 1.49
CA VAL A 76 0.82 6.00 1.46
C VAL A 76 -0.22 6.95 2.05
N ALA A 77 0.06 7.54 3.22
CA ALA A 77 -0.85 8.48 3.86
C ALA A 77 -1.11 9.71 2.98
N GLY A 78 -0.08 10.24 2.33
CA GLY A 78 -0.19 11.37 1.40
C GLY A 78 -1.07 11.05 0.19
N HIS A 79 -0.88 9.89 -0.44
CA HIS A 79 -1.69 9.47 -1.58
C HIS A 79 -3.16 9.25 -1.19
N VAL A 80 -3.40 8.63 -0.03
CA VAL A 80 -4.76 8.43 0.50
C VAL A 80 -5.41 9.78 0.82
N ALA A 81 -4.72 10.69 1.49
CA ALA A 81 -5.25 12.01 1.84
C ALA A 81 -5.59 12.85 0.60
N GLU A 82 -4.76 12.80 -0.45
CA GLU A 82 -5.03 13.51 -1.71
C GLU A 82 -6.37 13.10 -2.35
N HIS A 83 -6.79 11.85 -2.16
CA HIS A 83 -7.97 11.31 -2.82
C HIS A 83 -9.18 11.11 -1.90
N LEU A 84 -9.00 11.02 -0.58
CA LEU A 84 -10.09 10.83 0.40
C LEU A 84 -10.33 12.04 1.32
N GLY A 85 -9.42 13.02 1.41
CA GLY A 85 -9.58 14.24 2.23
C GLY A 85 -8.79 14.23 3.53
#